data_AF-A0A6B3CGA3-F1
#
_entry.id   AF-A0A6B3CGA3-F1
#
_cell.length_a   1.000
_cell.length_b   1.000
_cell.length_c   1.000
_cell.angle_alpha   90.00
_cell.angle_beta   90.00
_cell.angle_gamma   90.00
#
_symmetry.space_group_name_H-M   'P 1'
#
loop_
_entity.id
_entity.type
_entity.pdbx_description
1 polymer ?
#
loop_
_entity_poly.entity_id
_entity_poly.type
_entity_poly.pdbx_seq_one_letter_code
_entity_poly.pdbx_strand_id
1 'polypeptide(L)'
;SADQVEWIVRDSGARHVVTETAAHTATVTSGTAAHPGQPRVWELDAGALADLTALGRGVSDEEVTKRRTALTPDSVATVCYTSGTTGRP
;
A
#
# COMPACT_ATOMS: atom_id res chain seq x y z
N SER A 1 -11.35 7.03 -7.52
CA SER A 1 -12.07 7.97 -6.63
C SER A 1 -11.82 7.62 -5.17
N ALA A 2 -12.22 8.46 -4.21
CA ALA A 2 -12.10 8.14 -2.77
C ALA A 2 -12.86 6.85 -2.39
N ASP A 3 -14.06 6.64 -2.94
CA ASP A 3 -14.85 5.42 -2.75
C ASP A 3 -14.13 4.16 -3.25
N GLN A 4 -13.42 4.25 -4.37
CA GLN A 4 -12.63 3.11 -4.87
C GLN A 4 -11.42 2.84 -3.97
N VAL A 5 -10.79 3.88 -3.43
CA VAL A 5 -9.66 3.71 -2.50
C VAL A 5 -10.14 3.09 -1.19
N GLU A 6 -11.27 3.54 -0.64
CA GLU A 6 -11.90 2.93 0.54
C GLU A 6 -12.05 1.43 0.34
N TRP A 7 -12.75 1.04 -0.73
CA TRP A 7 -13.09 -0.35 -0.98
C TRP A 7 -11.84 -1.21 -1.23
N ILE A 8 -10.91 -0.75 -2.08
CA ILE A 8 -9.66 -1.48 -2.38
C ILE A 8 -8.84 -1.70 -1.10
N VAL A 9 -8.65 -0.67 -0.27
CA VAL A 9 -7.84 -0.78 0.95
C VAL A 9 -8.53 -1.70 1.96
N ARG A 10 -9.86 -1.65 2.05
CA ARG A 10 -10.63 -2.52 2.96
C ARG A 10 -10.56 -3.99 2.52
N ASP A 11 -10.76 -4.26 1.24
CA ASP A 11 -10.80 -5.60 0.67
C ASP A 11 -9.40 -6.26 0.66
N SER A 12 -8.39 -5.54 0.17
CA SER A 12 -7.01 -6.04 0.13
C SER A 12 -6.35 -6.18 1.51
N GLY A 13 -6.86 -5.47 2.52
CA GLY A 13 -6.24 -5.37 3.84
C GLY A 13 -4.93 -4.57 3.86
N ALA A 14 -4.64 -3.79 2.81
CA ALA A 14 -3.41 -3.01 2.70
C ALA A 14 -3.15 -2.14 3.94
N ARG A 15 -1.93 -2.24 4.49
CA ARG A 15 -1.47 -1.45 5.66
C ARG A 15 -0.60 -0.27 5.26
N HIS A 16 -0.11 -0.26 4.03
CA HIS A 16 0.71 0.81 3.46
C HIS A 16 0.15 1.19 2.09
N VAL A 17 0.11 2.49 1.82
CA VAL A 17 -0.27 3.03 0.51
C VAL A 17 0.82 4.00 0.07
N VAL A 18 1.30 3.85 -1.16
CA VAL A 18 2.27 4.77 -1.76
C VAL A 18 1.52 5.69 -2.73
N THR A 19 1.70 6.99 -2.58
CA THR A 19 1.09 8.04 -3.40
C THR A 19 2.17 8.89 -4.05
N GLU A 20 1.89 9.44 -5.22
CA GLU A 20 2.85 10.33 -5.89
C GLU A 20 2.80 11.76 -5.31
N THR A 21 1.61 12.36 -5.27
CA THR A 21 1.39 13.78 -4.95
C THR A 21 0.50 13.99 -3.72
N ALA A 22 0.52 15.21 -3.16
CA ALA A 22 -0.38 15.61 -2.07
C ALA A 22 -1.88 15.43 -2.38
N ALA A 23 -2.29 15.61 -3.64
CA ALA A 23 -3.67 15.37 -4.06
C ALA A 23 -4.04 13.87 -4.01
N HIS A 24 -3.11 12.99 -4.38
CA HIS A 24 -3.27 11.54 -4.25
C HIS A 24 -3.35 11.15 -2.77
N THR A 25 -2.47 11.69 -1.93
CA THR A 25 -2.48 11.48 -0.46
C THR A 25 -3.82 11.89 0.14
N ALA A 26 -4.32 13.08 -0.18
CA ALA A 26 -5.62 13.56 0.32
C ALA A 26 -6.79 12.64 -0.09
N THR A 27 -6.74 12.08 -1.31
CA THR A 27 -7.75 11.11 -1.76
C THR A 27 -7.72 9.83 -0.92
N VAL A 28 -6.52 9.32 -0.59
CA VAL A 28 -6.36 8.13 0.25
C VAL A 28 -6.79 8.41 1.69
N THR A 29 -6.37 9.52 2.26
CA THR A 29 -6.74 9.93 3.62
C THR A 29 -8.26 10.09 3.76
N SER A 30 -8.91 10.73 2.78
CA SER A 30 -10.36 10.87 2.75
C SER A 30 -11.06 9.52 2.61
N GLY A 31 -10.67 8.70 1.64
CA GLY A 31 -11.28 7.40 1.39
C GLY A 31 -11.14 6.42 2.56
N THR A 32 -10.05 6.51 3.34
CA THR A 32 -9.78 5.59 4.44
C THR A 32 -10.10 6.15 5.83
N ALA A 33 -10.66 7.36 5.93
CA ALA A 33 -10.88 8.05 7.20
C ALA A 33 -11.69 7.24 8.22
N ALA A 34 -12.65 6.43 7.75
CA ALA A 34 -13.51 5.60 8.57
C ALA A 34 -12.94 4.19 8.89
N HIS A 35 -11.74 3.85 8.40
CA HIS A 35 -11.14 2.55 8.65
C HIS A 35 -10.66 2.45 10.11
N PRO A 36 -10.97 1.35 10.84
CA PRO A 36 -10.46 1.12 12.19
C PRO A 36 -8.92 1.14 12.27
N GLY A 37 -8.24 0.77 11.18
CA GLY A 37 -6.81 0.90 11.01
C GLY A 37 -6.51 1.58 9.68
N GLN A 38 -6.29 2.89 9.72
CA GLN A 38 -5.89 3.65 8.53
C GLN A 38 -4.51 3.17 8.03
N PRO A 39 -4.32 2.99 6.72
CA PRO A 39 -3.03 2.63 6.20
C PRO A 39 -2.03 3.77 6.40
N ARG A 40 -0.76 3.43 6.59
CA ARG A 40 0.31 4.43 6.53
C ARG A 40 0.52 4.86 5.09
N VAL A 41 0.37 6.16 4.83
CA VAL A 41 0.57 6.74 3.50
C VAL A 41 2.00 7.25 3.34
N TRP A 42 2.61 6.97 2.20
CA TRP A 42 3.96 7.38 1.81
C TRP A 42 3.89 8.20 0.52
N GLU A 43 4.15 9.50 0.60
CA GLU A 43 4.08 10.40 -0.55
C GLU A 43 5.47 10.63 -1.18
N LEU A 44 5.59 10.31 -2.47
CA LEU A 44 6.87 10.38 -3.19
C LEU A 44 7.39 11.81 -3.33
N ASP A 45 6.54 12.76 -3.72
CA ASP A 45 6.92 14.19 -3.86
C ASP A 45 7.28 14.83 -2.52
N ALA A 46 6.78 14.27 -1.41
CA ALA A 46 7.13 14.68 -0.05
C ALA A 46 8.41 14.00 0.48
N GLY A 47 9.12 13.21 -0.34
CA GLY A 47 10.40 12.59 0.02
C GLY A 47 10.31 11.19 0.62
N ALA A 48 9.18 10.47 0.47
CA ALA A 48 9.00 9.15 1.07
C ALA A 48 10.10 8.14 0.70
N LEU A 49 10.74 8.26 -0.46
CA LEU A 49 11.84 7.37 -0.84
C LEU A 49 13.06 7.54 0.09
N ALA A 50 13.37 8.77 0.47
CA ALA A 50 14.47 9.05 1.41
C ALA A 50 14.13 8.52 2.81
N ASP A 51 12.88 8.71 3.25
CA ASP A 51 12.40 8.19 4.54
C ASP A 51 12.45 6.66 4.60
N LEU A 52 11.95 5.99 3.57
CA LEU A 52 11.98 4.52 3.46
C LEU A 52 13.42 4.00 3.42
N THR A 53 14.31 4.69 2.69
CA THR A 53 15.74 4.36 2.65
C THR A 53 16.37 4.48 4.03
N ALA A 54 16.08 5.57 4.77
CA ALA A 54 16.58 5.77 6.13
C ALA A 54 16.09 4.69 7.09
N LEU A 55 14.80 4.34 7.03
CA LEU A 55 14.21 3.27 7.84
C LEU A 55 14.79 1.89 7.52
N GLY A 56 15.12 1.64 6.26
CA GLY A 56 15.71 0.39 5.80
C GLY A 56 17.16 0.17 6.22
N ARG A 57 17.90 1.21 6.66
CA ARG A 57 19.35 1.10 6.95
C ARG A 57 19.71 0.05 8.00
N GLY A 58 18.80 -0.24 8.92
CA GLY A 58 19.00 -1.26 9.95
C GLY A 58 18.66 -2.69 9.53
N VAL A 59 18.15 -2.89 8.30
CA VAL A 59 17.76 -4.21 7.80
C VAL A 59 18.93 -4.81 7.03
N SER A 60 19.40 -5.98 7.45
CA SER A 60 20.49 -6.68 6.78
C SER A 60 20.03 -7.37 5.49
N ASP A 61 20.96 -7.55 4.54
CA ASP A 61 20.72 -8.33 3.33
C ASP A 61 20.33 -9.78 3.63
N GLU A 62 20.85 -10.33 4.74
CA GLU A 62 20.48 -11.66 5.22
C GLU A 62 19.01 -11.72 5.63
N GLU A 63 18.51 -10.73 6.37
CA GLU A 63 17.10 -10.67 6.77
C GLU A 63 16.18 -10.50 5.55
N VAL A 64 16.59 -9.69 4.57
CA VAL A 64 15.87 -9.58 3.28
C VAL A 64 15.84 -10.91 2.56
N THR A 65 16.99 -11.59 2.46
CA THR A 65 17.11 -12.89 1.80
C THR A 65 16.24 -13.93 2.49
N LYS A 66 16.31 -14.03 3.82
CA LYS A 66 15.50 -14.93 4.64
C LYS A 66 14.00 -14.74 4.42
N ARG A 67 13.52 -13.48 4.40
CA ARG A 67 12.09 -13.20 4.14
C ARG A 67 11.68 -13.61 2.73
N ARG A 68 12.53 -13.38 1.74
CA ARG A 68 12.26 -13.74 0.34
C ARG A 68 12.24 -15.26 0.13
N THR A 69 13.17 -15.99 0.75
CA THR A 69 13.28 -17.46 0.57
C THR A 69 12.24 -18.24 1.37
N ALA A 70 11.58 -17.61 2.35
CA ALA A 70 10.47 -18.21 3.09
C ALA A 70 9.14 -18.26 2.29
N LEU A 71 9.03 -17.55 1.17
CA LEU A 71 7.83 -17.52 0.33
C LEU A 71 7.69 -18.80 -0.50
N THR A 72 6.45 -19.18 -0.79
CA THR A 72 6.10 -20.37 -1.59
C THR A 72 5.25 -19.98 -2.79
N PRO A 73 5.04 -20.87 -3.78
CA PRO A 73 4.10 -20.61 -4.88
C PRO A 73 2.66 -20.30 -4.42
N ASP A 74 2.27 -20.74 -3.23
CA ASP A 74 0.95 -20.48 -2.65
C ASP A 74 0.85 -19.12 -1.95
N SER A 75 1.98 -18.40 -1.80
CA SER A 75 1.98 -17.05 -1.22
C SER A 75 1.40 -16.04 -2.21
N VAL A 76 0.40 -15.28 -1.78
CA VAL A 76 -0.21 -14.23 -2.61
C VAL A 76 0.83 -13.15 -2.93
N ALA A 77 1.18 -13.03 -4.21
CA ALA A 77 2.12 -12.02 -4.69
C ALA A 77 1.43 -10.70 -5.05
N THR A 78 0.25 -10.78 -5.69
CA THR A 78 -0.47 -9.61 -6.20
C THR A 78 -1.97 -9.83 -6.12
N VAL A 79 -2.71 -8.78 -5.77
CA VAL A 79 -4.16 -8.68 -5.94
C VAL A 79 -4.42 -7.56 -6.95
N CYS A 80 -5.09 -7.86 -8.06
CA CYS A 80 -5.36 -6.90 -9.13
C CYS A 80 -6.87 -6.65 -9.25
N TYR A 81 -7.28 -5.39 -9.12
CA TYR A 81 -8.65 -4.96 -9.33
C TYR A 81 -8.82 -4.44 -10.76
N THR A 82 -9.75 -5.03 -11.50
CA THR A 82 -10.04 -4.63 -12.88
C THR A 82 -11.43 -4.02 -12.96
N SER A 83 -11.67 -3.13 -13.93
CA SER A 83 -12.98 -2.51 -14.13
C SER A 83 -14.01 -3.54 -14.58
N GLY A 84 -14.73 -4.17 -13.63
CA GLY A 84 -15.89 -4.99 -13.92
C GLY A 84 -17.03 -4.17 -14.54
N THR A 85 -17.86 -4.79 -15.38
CA THR A 85 -18.96 -4.12 -16.10
C THR A 85 -20.28 -4.04 -15.32
N THR A 86 -20.40 -4.73 -14.18
CA THR A 86 -21.69 -4.95 -13.48
C THR A 86 -21.83 -4.22 -12.14
N GLY A 87 -20.90 -3.34 -11.79
CA GLY A 87 -20.89 -2.65 -10.51
C GLY A 87 -19.47 -2.46 -10.02
N ARG A 88 -19.30 -2.00 -8.77
CA ARG A 88 -17.98 -1.77 -8.16
C ARG A 88 -17.05 -2.97 -8.46
N PRO A 89 -15.86 -2.76 -9.04
CA PRO A 89 -14.73 -3.65 -8.83
C PRO A 89 -14.57 -3.91 -7.34
#